data_AF-A0A7R9WU44-F1
#
_entry.id   AF-A0A7R9WU44-F1
#
_cell.length_a   1.000
_cell.length_b   1.000
_cell.length_c   1.000
_cell.angle_alpha   90.00
_cell.angle_beta   90.00
_cell.angle_gamma   90.00
#
_symmetry.space_group_name_H-M   'P 1'
#
loop_
_entity.id
_entity.type
_entity.pdbx_description
1 polymer ?
#
loop_
_entity_poly.entity_id
_entity_poly.type
_entity_poly.pdbx_seq_one_letter_code
_entity_poly.pdbx_strand_id
1 'polypeptide(L)'
;FCEALDPQLAFVAYKKAAGECDDELIAISHTHGLFRDLAKYLVERQDLELWAKVLNRPEGEEEKEDPQRRQLIDQIVEWALPESTSADEVSCTVKAFMAADLPGELISLLERIVLQGSDFSDNKNLQNLLILTAIRADSTRVAGYIDQLDNFDAKDIALICVSDSHNLFEEGFTIYTKFSKPEFTQDKEEQVEMQVLAIGVLVDFMKDLDRAKTYATQCDEKPVWSKLGKAQLEEKFPADAIESFINAEDASEYVKVCAEANDGEIWEQLIPYLKMARKTMQENLIDTELIYAFAKTNNLTELEVFVTGPNVANIQNIGDRCFTEGLYQ
;
A
#
# COMPACT_ATOMS: atom_id res chain seq x y z
N PHE A 1 18.13 -52.21 16.92
CA PHE A 1 18.22 -53.46 16.13
C PHE A 1 17.22 -53.44 14.97
N CYS A 2 15.92 -53.22 15.21
CA CYS A 2 14.92 -53.08 14.13
C CYS A 2 15.15 -51.83 13.26
N GLU A 3 15.60 -50.71 13.85
CA GLU A 3 15.94 -49.48 13.12
C GLU A 3 17.06 -49.65 12.09
N ALA A 4 18.01 -50.55 12.35
CA ALA A 4 19.09 -50.85 11.42
C ALA A 4 18.73 -51.90 10.35
N LEU A 5 17.59 -52.59 10.52
CA LEU A 5 17.16 -53.70 9.66
C LEU A 5 16.15 -53.24 8.60
N ASP A 6 15.21 -52.38 9.00
CA ASP A 6 14.26 -51.73 8.10
C ASP A 6 13.92 -50.32 8.62
N PRO A 7 14.71 -49.31 8.24
CA PRO A 7 14.51 -47.92 8.66
C PRO A 7 13.12 -47.36 8.27
N GLN A 8 12.54 -47.81 7.16
CA GLN A 8 11.24 -47.34 6.68
C GLN A 8 10.10 -47.90 7.55
N LEU A 9 10.17 -49.17 7.94
CA LEU A 9 9.17 -49.77 8.82
C LEU A 9 9.23 -49.17 10.23
N ALA A 10 10.43 -48.87 10.72
CA ALA A 10 10.64 -48.15 11.98
C ALA A 10 10.00 -46.75 11.91
N PHE A 11 10.25 -46.00 10.83
CA PHE A 11 9.64 -44.68 10.60
C PHE A 11 8.10 -44.75 10.62
N VAL A 12 7.48 -45.73 9.96
CA VAL A 12 6.01 -45.91 9.96
C VAL A 12 5.48 -46.27 11.36
N ALA A 13 6.22 -47.06 12.13
CA ALA A 13 5.85 -47.40 13.50
C ALA A 13 5.88 -46.16 14.42
N TYR A 14 6.91 -45.32 14.32
CA TYR A 14 7.01 -44.08 15.07
C TYR A 14 5.97 -43.04 14.62
N LYS A 15 5.69 -42.94 13.32
CA LYS A 15 4.61 -42.08 12.79
C LYS A 15 3.24 -42.43 13.39
N LYS A 16 2.97 -43.71 13.67
CA LYS A 16 1.71 -44.17 14.30
C LYS A 16 1.60 -43.85 15.78
N ALA A 17 2.70 -43.49 16.45
CA ALA A 17 2.72 -43.16 17.88
C ALA A 17 2.19 -41.73 18.17
N ALA A 18 1.66 -41.02 17.17
CA ALA A 18 0.92 -39.75 17.31
C ALA A 18 1.60 -38.70 18.21
N GLY A 19 2.93 -38.62 18.18
CA GLY A 19 3.71 -37.59 18.86
C GLY A 19 4.45 -37.98 20.13
N GLU A 20 4.36 -39.23 20.57
CA GLU A 20 5.17 -39.70 21.70
C GLU A 20 6.63 -40.07 21.32
N CYS A 21 6.97 -40.13 20.02
CA CYS A 21 8.27 -40.63 19.54
C CYS A 21 8.93 -39.73 18.49
N ASP A 22 8.73 -38.41 18.58
CA ASP A 22 9.19 -37.48 17.53
C ASP A 22 10.69 -37.27 17.55
N ASP A 23 11.29 -37.26 18.74
CA ASP A 23 12.72 -37.09 18.90
C ASP A 23 13.46 -38.30 18.32
N GLU A 24 12.92 -39.51 18.49
CA GLU A 24 13.41 -40.74 17.89
C GLU A 24 13.20 -40.78 16.36
N LEU A 25 12.07 -40.28 15.87
CA LEU A 25 11.78 -40.20 14.44
C LEU A 25 12.73 -39.23 13.72
N ILE A 26 13.02 -38.07 14.33
CA ILE A 26 14.05 -37.15 13.85
C ILE A 26 15.41 -37.86 13.83
N ALA A 27 15.83 -38.47 14.94
CA ALA A 27 17.14 -39.13 15.04
C ALA A 27 17.35 -40.22 13.97
N ILE A 28 16.33 -41.04 13.70
CA ILE A 28 16.38 -42.08 12.66
C ILE A 28 16.45 -41.46 11.27
N SER A 29 15.71 -40.37 11.04
CA SER A 29 15.71 -39.67 9.76
C SER A 29 17.05 -39.04 9.45
N HIS A 30 17.71 -38.44 10.45
CA HIS A 30 19.07 -37.90 10.33
C HIS A 30 20.13 -39.00 10.17
N THR A 31 19.94 -40.16 10.81
CA THR A 31 20.90 -41.28 10.75
C THR A 31 20.83 -42.05 9.42
N HIS A 32 19.63 -42.17 8.83
CA HIS A 32 19.40 -42.97 7.63
C HIS A 32 19.07 -42.16 6.36
N GLY A 33 19.06 -40.82 6.45
CA GLY A 33 18.81 -39.93 5.31
C GLY A 33 17.36 -39.93 4.81
N LEU A 34 16.39 -40.25 5.67
CA LEU A 34 14.95 -40.31 5.34
C LEU A 34 14.30 -38.91 5.34
N PHE A 35 14.96 -37.92 4.72
CA PHE A 35 14.52 -36.52 4.76
C PHE A 35 13.19 -36.28 4.03
N ARG A 36 12.87 -37.10 3.01
CA ARG A 36 11.58 -37.00 2.30
C ARG A 36 10.41 -37.40 3.17
N ASP A 37 10.54 -38.51 3.90
CA ASP A 37 9.48 -39.00 4.78
C ASP A 37 9.33 -38.08 6.01
N LEU A 38 10.45 -37.58 6.54
CA LEU A 38 10.47 -36.57 7.60
C LEU A 38 9.78 -35.27 7.16
N ALA A 39 10.10 -34.77 5.96
CA ALA A 39 9.46 -33.58 5.40
C ALA A 39 7.93 -33.73 5.32
N LYS A 40 7.45 -34.87 4.82
CA LYS A 40 6.02 -35.17 4.75
C LYS A 40 5.38 -35.25 6.13
N TYR A 41 6.06 -35.87 7.10
CA TYR A 41 5.59 -35.97 8.47
C TYR A 41 5.46 -34.61 9.17
N LEU A 42 6.46 -33.73 9.01
CA LEU A 42 6.44 -32.38 9.58
C LEU A 42 5.27 -31.55 9.05
N VAL A 43 5.01 -31.65 7.74
CA VAL A 43 3.90 -30.96 7.06
C VAL A 43 2.55 -31.48 7.54
N GLU A 44 2.35 -32.81 7.59
CA GLU A 44 1.08 -33.42 8.04
C GLU A 44 0.76 -33.16 9.52
N ARG A 45 1.78 -33.10 10.38
CA ARG A 45 1.59 -32.94 11.83
C ARG A 45 1.29 -31.49 12.24
N GLN A 46 1.72 -30.50 11.45
CA GLN A 46 1.47 -29.07 11.67
C GLN A 46 1.88 -28.56 13.07
N ASP A 47 2.91 -29.17 13.68
CA ASP A 47 3.32 -28.86 15.06
C ASP A 47 4.50 -27.89 15.09
N LEU A 48 4.26 -26.65 15.53
CA LEU A 48 5.27 -25.59 15.57
C LEU A 48 6.43 -25.89 16.52
N GLU A 49 6.22 -26.66 17.59
CA GLU A 49 7.31 -27.03 18.50
C GLU A 49 8.25 -28.04 17.83
N LEU A 50 7.68 -28.98 17.07
CA LEU A 50 8.45 -29.93 16.28
C LEU A 50 9.25 -29.23 15.18
N TRP A 51 8.61 -28.28 14.47
CA TRP A 51 9.28 -27.43 13.50
C TRP A 51 10.42 -26.64 14.13
N ALA A 52 10.21 -26.06 15.31
CA ALA A 52 11.25 -25.35 16.04
C ALA A 52 12.44 -26.26 16.38
N LYS A 53 12.22 -27.50 16.81
CA LYS A 53 13.31 -28.45 17.09
C LYS A 53 14.16 -28.79 15.86
N VAL A 54 13.53 -28.88 14.70
CA VAL A 54 14.18 -29.30 13.45
C VAL A 54 14.78 -28.11 12.68
N LEU A 55 14.14 -26.94 12.76
CA LEU A 55 14.56 -25.73 12.04
C LEU A 55 15.39 -24.77 12.89
N ASN A 56 15.21 -24.70 14.21
CA ASN A 56 16.00 -23.77 15.02
C ASN A 56 17.43 -24.28 15.16
N ARG A 57 18.36 -23.33 15.06
CA ARG A 57 19.76 -23.59 15.37
C ARG A 57 19.86 -23.84 16.89
N PRO A 58 20.60 -24.85 17.37
CA PRO A 58 20.95 -24.91 18.77
C PRO A 58 21.73 -23.63 19.13
N GLU A 59 21.30 -22.94 20.20
CA GLU A 59 21.97 -21.73 20.69
C GLU A 59 23.44 -22.03 21.01
N GLY A 60 24.38 -21.46 20.24
CA GLY A 60 25.81 -21.48 20.57
C GLY A 60 26.78 -22.07 19.53
N GLU A 61 26.34 -22.56 18.37
CA GLU A 61 27.26 -22.99 17.30
C GLU A 61 27.41 -21.93 16.20
N GLU A 62 28.62 -21.38 16.09
CA GLU A 62 29.02 -20.46 15.03
C GLU A 62 29.06 -21.16 13.64
N GLU A 63 28.36 -20.53 12.69
CA GLU A 63 28.69 -20.43 11.26
C GLU A 63 28.73 -21.69 10.36
N LYS A 64 28.26 -22.87 10.78
CA LYS A 64 28.07 -23.99 9.83
C LYS A 64 26.60 -24.31 9.63
N GLU A 65 26.08 -24.01 8.43
CA GLU A 65 24.84 -24.62 7.97
C GLU A 65 24.97 -26.14 8.09
N ASP A 66 24.12 -26.78 8.90
CA ASP A 66 24.05 -28.22 8.96
C ASP A 66 23.58 -28.72 7.57
N PRO A 67 24.41 -29.49 6.83
CA PRO A 67 24.02 -30.03 5.52
C PRO A 67 22.72 -30.83 5.57
N GLN A 68 22.40 -31.44 6.71
CA GLN A 68 21.17 -32.21 6.90
C GLN A 68 19.94 -31.30 7.00
N ARG A 69 20.07 -30.13 7.63
CA ARG A 69 19.00 -29.12 7.69
C ARG A 69 18.70 -28.55 6.31
N ARG A 70 19.74 -28.23 5.52
CA ARG A 70 19.56 -27.75 4.15
C ARG A 70 18.87 -28.82 3.28
N GLN A 71 19.34 -30.07 3.35
CA GLN A 71 18.70 -31.19 2.63
C GLN A 71 17.23 -31.36 3.01
N LEU A 72 16.89 -31.25 4.29
CA LEU A 72 15.49 -31.33 4.73
C LEU A 72 14.65 -30.17 4.17
N ILE A 73 15.14 -28.93 4.25
CA ILE A 73 14.45 -27.76 3.68
C ILE A 73 14.25 -27.95 2.18
N ASP A 74 15.27 -28.38 1.45
CA ASP A 74 15.18 -28.64 0.02
C ASP A 74 14.12 -29.72 -0.28
N GLN A 75 14.05 -30.81 0.50
CA GLN A 75 13.00 -31.83 0.35
C GLN A 75 11.59 -31.31 0.68
N ILE A 76 11.46 -30.42 1.67
CA ILE A 76 10.17 -29.78 2.01
C ILE A 76 9.68 -28.92 0.84
N VAL A 77 10.57 -28.09 0.29
CA VAL A 77 10.27 -27.14 -0.80
C VAL A 77 10.03 -27.87 -2.13
N GLU A 78 10.83 -28.89 -2.46
CA GLU A 78 10.76 -29.59 -3.75
C GLU A 78 9.66 -30.66 -3.82
N TRP A 79 9.35 -31.33 -2.71
CA TRP A 79 8.51 -32.53 -2.72
C TRP A 79 7.32 -32.47 -1.77
N ALA A 80 7.52 -32.15 -0.48
CA ALA A 80 6.46 -32.32 0.51
C ALA A 80 5.30 -31.33 0.33
N LEU A 81 5.62 -30.06 0.03
CA LEU A 81 4.59 -29.02 -0.11
C LEU A 81 3.88 -29.03 -1.47
N PRO A 82 4.54 -29.28 -2.62
CA PRO A 82 3.82 -29.45 -3.88
C PRO A 82 2.84 -30.64 -3.89
N GLU A 83 3.09 -31.68 -3.08
CA GLU A 83 2.15 -32.80 -2.89
C GLU A 83 1.02 -32.48 -1.89
N SER A 84 1.13 -31.41 -1.10
CA SER A 84 0.11 -31.02 -0.14
C SER A 84 -1.09 -30.38 -0.85
N THR A 85 -2.30 -30.77 -0.43
CA THR A 85 -3.57 -30.19 -0.90
C THR A 85 -4.25 -29.35 0.18
N SER A 86 -3.62 -29.20 1.35
CA SER A 86 -4.17 -28.47 2.50
C SER A 86 -3.51 -27.10 2.67
N ALA A 87 -4.33 -26.04 2.67
CA ALA A 87 -3.85 -24.68 2.89
C ALA A 87 -3.28 -24.48 4.32
N ASP A 88 -3.78 -25.25 5.29
CA ASP A 88 -3.33 -25.19 6.68
C ASP A 88 -1.90 -25.73 6.84
N GLU A 89 -1.54 -26.75 6.06
CA GLU A 89 -0.20 -27.36 6.05
C GLU A 89 0.84 -26.36 5.51
N VAL A 90 0.50 -25.68 4.41
CA VAL A 90 1.34 -24.62 3.84
C VAL A 90 1.47 -23.46 4.82
N SER A 91 0.37 -22.99 5.41
CA SER A 91 0.37 -21.88 6.37
C SER A 91 1.20 -22.18 7.63
N CYS A 92 1.12 -23.39 8.18
CA CYS A 92 1.94 -23.80 9.32
C CYS A 92 3.43 -23.82 8.96
N THR A 93 3.78 -24.35 7.78
CA THR A 93 5.17 -24.40 7.29
C THR A 93 5.74 -23.00 7.07
N VAL A 94 4.94 -22.06 6.53
CA VAL A 94 5.34 -20.66 6.39
C VAL A 94 5.63 -20.02 7.76
N LYS A 95 4.75 -20.21 8.74
CA LYS A 95 4.95 -19.68 10.11
C LYS A 95 6.22 -20.24 10.75
N ALA A 96 6.48 -21.54 10.56
CA ALA A 96 7.69 -22.19 11.04
C ALA A 96 8.95 -21.57 10.40
N PHE A 97 8.94 -21.33 9.09
CA PHE A 97 10.08 -20.75 8.36
C PHE A 97 10.31 -19.27 8.75
N MET A 98 9.23 -18.51 8.99
CA MET A 98 9.31 -17.15 9.53
C MET A 98 9.90 -17.13 10.94
N ALA A 99 9.50 -18.06 11.81
CA ALA A 99 10.04 -18.18 13.17
C ALA A 99 11.52 -18.60 13.19
N ALA A 100 11.93 -19.39 12.21
CA ALA A 100 13.31 -19.86 12.04
C ALA A 100 14.23 -18.88 11.29
N ASP A 101 13.72 -17.69 10.93
CA ASP A 101 14.44 -16.63 10.21
C ASP A 101 15.05 -17.11 8.87
N LEU A 102 14.24 -17.82 8.06
CA LEU A 102 14.62 -18.35 6.74
C LEU A 102 13.81 -17.70 5.60
N PRO A 103 13.97 -16.39 5.34
CA PRO A 103 13.10 -15.71 4.37
C PRO A 103 13.38 -16.06 2.90
N GLY A 104 14.62 -16.35 2.50
CA GLY A 104 14.94 -16.70 1.11
C GLY A 104 14.31 -18.01 0.65
N GLU A 105 14.29 -18.99 1.56
CA GLU A 105 13.73 -20.32 1.32
C GLU A 105 12.21 -20.25 1.29
N LEU A 106 11.64 -19.41 2.15
CA LEU A 106 10.22 -19.10 2.18
C LEU A 106 9.74 -18.43 0.88
N ILE A 107 10.50 -17.49 0.33
CA ILE A 107 10.18 -16.86 -0.97
C ILE A 107 10.17 -17.92 -2.08
N SER A 108 11.23 -18.74 -2.16
CA SER A 108 11.34 -19.76 -3.21
C SER A 108 10.19 -20.78 -3.17
N LEU A 109 9.78 -21.16 -1.96
CA LEU A 109 8.63 -22.02 -1.69
C LEU A 109 7.33 -21.37 -2.14
N LEU A 110 7.09 -20.12 -1.73
CA LEU A 110 5.85 -19.41 -2.05
C LEU A 110 5.75 -19.08 -3.53
N GLU A 111 6.84 -18.72 -4.22
CA GLU A 111 6.88 -18.56 -5.67
C GLU A 111 6.43 -19.84 -6.38
N ARG A 112 6.93 -20.99 -5.94
CA ARG A 112 6.57 -22.28 -6.55
C ARG A 112 5.10 -22.63 -6.35
N ILE A 113 4.56 -22.42 -5.16
CA ILE A 113 3.17 -22.76 -4.83
C ILE A 113 2.20 -21.77 -5.49
N VAL A 114 2.46 -20.47 -5.37
CA VAL A 114 1.53 -19.42 -5.81
C VAL A 114 1.64 -19.15 -7.31
N LEU A 115 2.85 -19.10 -7.88
CA LEU A 115 3.04 -18.72 -9.29
C LEU A 115 2.94 -19.88 -10.28
N GLN A 116 3.25 -21.12 -9.88
CA GLN A 116 3.22 -22.27 -10.80
C GLN A 116 1.84 -22.92 -10.96
N GLY A 117 0.76 -22.23 -10.56
CA GLY A 117 -0.62 -22.63 -10.85
C GLY A 117 -1.10 -23.86 -10.10
N SER A 118 -0.88 -23.89 -8.78
CA SER A 118 -1.52 -24.87 -7.89
C SER A 118 -2.93 -24.42 -7.47
N ASP A 119 -3.69 -25.28 -6.79
CA ASP A 119 -4.97 -24.94 -6.15
C ASP A 119 -4.87 -23.78 -5.13
N PHE A 120 -3.65 -23.33 -4.83
CA PHE A 120 -3.34 -22.27 -3.89
C PHE A 120 -3.02 -20.92 -4.55
N SER A 121 -2.97 -20.83 -5.88
CA SER A 121 -2.70 -19.57 -6.59
C SER A 121 -3.68 -18.47 -6.18
N ASP A 122 -4.95 -18.84 -5.96
CA ASP A 122 -6.02 -17.91 -5.61
C ASP A 122 -6.16 -17.71 -4.09
N ASN A 123 -5.25 -18.24 -3.28
CA ASN A 123 -5.34 -18.10 -1.83
C ASN A 123 -4.77 -16.75 -1.35
N LYS A 124 -5.68 -15.88 -0.91
CA LYS A 124 -5.36 -14.53 -0.42
C LYS A 124 -4.30 -14.48 0.68
N ASN A 125 -4.37 -15.39 1.64
CA ASN A 125 -3.40 -15.41 2.74
C ASN A 125 -1.99 -15.76 2.25
N LEU A 126 -1.86 -16.65 1.27
CA LEU A 126 -0.57 -17.06 0.72
C LEU A 126 0.04 -15.98 -0.17
N GLN A 127 -0.78 -15.29 -0.98
CA GLN A 127 -0.34 -14.12 -1.72
C GLN A 127 0.15 -13.01 -0.78
N ASN A 128 -0.61 -12.73 0.29
CA ASN A 128 -0.21 -11.76 1.31
C ASN A 128 1.16 -12.11 1.91
N LEU A 129 1.35 -13.37 2.30
CA LEU A 129 2.60 -13.84 2.89
C LEU A 129 3.78 -13.76 1.92
N LEU A 130 3.58 -14.05 0.64
CA LEU A 130 4.62 -13.93 -0.39
C LEU A 130 5.10 -12.49 -0.50
N ILE A 131 4.17 -11.54 -0.63
CA ILE A 131 4.52 -10.12 -0.74
C ILE A 131 5.17 -9.61 0.56
N LEU A 132 4.61 -9.92 1.73
CA LEU A 132 5.16 -9.47 3.02
C LEU A 132 6.56 -10.02 3.29
N THR A 133 6.81 -11.28 2.90
CA THR A 133 8.15 -11.88 3.04
C THR A 133 9.13 -11.22 2.08
N ALA A 134 8.71 -10.98 0.84
CA ALA A 134 9.53 -10.29 -0.14
C ALA A 134 9.87 -8.86 0.31
N ILE A 135 8.92 -8.09 0.83
CA ILE A 135 9.16 -6.74 1.36
C ILE A 135 10.24 -6.75 2.46
N ARG A 136 10.28 -7.79 3.30
CA ARG A 136 11.25 -7.88 4.40
C ARG A 136 12.63 -8.35 3.98
N ALA A 137 12.72 -9.19 2.95
CA ALA A 137 13.96 -9.91 2.64
C ALA A 137 14.56 -9.60 1.26
N ASP A 138 13.72 -9.37 0.25
CA ASP A 138 14.14 -9.04 -1.11
C ASP A 138 13.10 -8.13 -1.79
N SER A 139 13.28 -6.82 -1.61
CA SER A 139 12.38 -5.81 -2.18
C SER A 139 12.39 -5.77 -3.70
N THR A 140 13.43 -6.29 -4.36
CA THR A 140 13.57 -6.21 -5.83
C THR A 140 12.53 -7.02 -6.58
N ARG A 141 11.96 -8.04 -5.93
CA ARG A 141 10.95 -8.92 -6.54
C ARG A 141 9.51 -8.46 -6.30
N VAL A 142 9.30 -7.55 -5.35
CA VAL A 142 7.97 -7.10 -4.91
C VAL A 142 7.17 -6.54 -6.09
N ALA A 143 7.81 -5.73 -6.95
CA ALA A 143 7.18 -5.18 -8.15
C ALA A 143 6.64 -6.29 -9.08
N GLY A 144 7.43 -7.32 -9.35
CA GLY A 144 7.01 -8.44 -10.20
C GLY A 144 5.86 -9.25 -9.60
N TYR A 145 5.81 -9.39 -8.27
CA TYR A 145 4.69 -10.04 -7.60
C TYR A 145 3.42 -9.20 -7.65
N ILE A 146 3.51 -7.88 -7.48
CA ILE A 146 2.34 -6.98 -7.57
C ILE A 146 1.69 -7.07 -8.95
N ASP A 147 2.49 -7.21 -10.01
CA ASP A 147 1.98 -7.35 -11.38
C ASP A 147 1.26 -8.68 -11.59
N GLN A 148 1.80 -9.79 -11.07
CA GLN A 148 1.28 -11.15 -11.31
C GLN A 148 0.15 -11.57 -10.36
N LEU A 149 0.08 -10.98 -9.16
CA LEU A 149 -0.86 -11.35 -8.11
C LEU A 149 -2.07 -10.40 -8.09
N ASP A 150 -3.25 -10.97 -7.91
CA ASP A 150 -4.53 -10.27 -8.09
C ASP A 150 -5.46 -10.39 -6.87
N ASN A 151 -5.18 -11.31 -5.94
CA ASN A 151 -6.09 -11.65 -4.84
C ASN A 151 -5.39 -11.47 -3.49
N PHE A 152 -4.88 -10.28 -3.20
CA PHE A 152 -4.23 -9.94 -1.93
C PHE A 152 -4.86 -8.70 -1.27
N ASP A 153 -4.56 -8.47 0.00
CA ASP A 153 -5.04 -7.29 0.75
C ASP A 153 -4.31 -6.02 0.31
N ALA A 154 -4.79 -5.41 -0.77
CA ALA A 154 -4.16 -4.24 -1.38
C ALA A 154 -3.97 -3.06 -0.42
N LYS A 155 -4.96 -2.72 0.42
CA LYS A 155 -4.87 -1.59 1.36
C LYS A 155 -3.76 -1.79 2.38
N ASP A 156 -3.76 -2.94 3.04
CA ASP A 156 -2.82 -3.25 4.12
C ASP A 156 -1.40 -3.43 3.58
N ILE A 157 -1.25 -4.13 2.45
CA ILE A 157 0.06 -4.35 1.84
C ILE A 157 0.64 -3.02 1.33
N ALA A 158 -0.15 -2.20 0.65
CA ALA A 158 0.33 -0.90 0.18
C ALA A 158 0.72 0.01 1.35
N LEU A 159 -0.03 0.00 2.46
CA LEU A 159 0.34 0.74 3.66
C LEU A 159 1.69 0.27 4.23
N ILE A 160 1.95 -1.03 4.22
CA ILE A 160 3.24 -1.60 4.65
C ILE A 160 4.35 -1.20 3.68
N CYS A 161 4.13 -1.23 2.36
CA CYS A 161 5.10 -0.77 1.38
C CYS A 161 5.49 0.71 1.59
N VAL A 162 4.50 1.56 1.84
CA VAL A 162 4.67 3.02 2.01
C VAL A 162 5.25 3.38 3.39
N SER A 163 5.22 2.46 4.36
CA SER A 163 5.80 2.72 5.67
C SER A 163 7.29 3.08 5.62
N ASP A 164 7.73 3.96 6.52
CA ASP A 164 9.11 4.47 6.60
C ASP A 164 10.17 3.36 6.76
N SER A 165 9.77 2.18 7.24
CA SER A 165 10.65 1.02 7.38
C SER A 165 11.04 0.37 6.05
N HIS A 166 10.22 0.50 5.01
CA HIS A 166 10.41 -0.19 3.74
C HIS A 166 10.67 0.77 2.56
N ASN A 167 10.10 1.98 2.59
CA ASN A 167 10.29 3.02 1.55
C ASN A 167 10.01 2.53 0.11
N LEU A 168 9.04 1.64 -0.06
CA LEU A 168 8.62 1.07 -1.35
C LEU A 168 7.43 1.88 -1.91
N PHE A 169 7.67 3.15 -2.21
CA PHE A 169 6.62 4.09 -2.60
C PHE A 169 6.05 3.79 -4.00
N GLU A 170 6.88 3.34 -4.94
CA GLU A 170 6.46 2.99 -6.30
C GLU A 170 5.57 1.74 -6.30
N GLU A 171 5.95 0.74 -5.52
CA GLU A 171 5.19 -0.48 -5.30
C GLU A 171 3.84 -0.16 -4.65
N GLY A 172 3.84 0.66 -3.59
CA GLY A 172 2.62 1.11 -2.93
C GLY A 172 1.68 1.86 -3.87
N PHE A 173 2.21 2.79 -4.67
CA PHE A 173 1.45 3.52 -5.68
C PHE A 173 0.86 2.59 -6.75
N THR A 174 1.65 1.62 -7.21
CA THR A 174 1.24 0.64 -8.22
C THR A 174 0.12 -0.25 -7.71
N ILE A 175 0.19 -0.69 -6.44
CA ILE A 175 -0.88 -1.46 -5.79
C ILE A 175 -2.18 -0.65 -5.77
N TYR A 176 -2.16 0.57 -5.23
CA TYR A 176 -3.38 1.39 -5.16
C TYR A 176 -3.95 1.67 -6.56
N THR A 177 -3.09 1.94 -7.54
CA THR A 177 -3.52 2.16 -8.93
C THR A 177 -4.13 0.92 -9.56
N LYS A 178 -3.53 -0.27 -9.35
CA LYS A 178 -4.03 -1.54 -9.88
C LYS A 178 -5.40 -1.86 -9.29
N PHE A 179 -5.53 -1.80 -7.97
CA PHE A 179 -6.77 -2.16 -7.26
C PHE A 179 -7.86 -1.08 -7.33
N SER A 180 -7.53 0.15 -7.73
CA SER A 180 -8.55 1.16 -8.04
C SER A 180 -9.42 0.85 -9.27
N LYS A 181 -9.00 -0.12 -10.09
CA LYS A 181 -9.74 -0.51 -11.29
C LYS A 181 -11.01 -1.29 -10.94
N PRO A 182 -12.07 -1.17 -11.76
CA PRO A 182 -13.33 -1.89 -11.55
C PRO A 182 -13.20 -3.42 -11.63
N GLU A 183 -12.08 -3.91 -12.16
CA GLU A 183 -11.73 -5.34 -12.22
C GLU A 183 -11.51 -5.95 -10.83
N PHE A 184 -10.93 -5.19 -9.91
CA PHE A 184 -10.51 -5.67 -8.59
C PHE A 184 -11.44 -5.20 -7.47
N THR A 185 -11.96 -3.98 -7.58
CA THR A 185 -12.86 -3.40 -6.59
C THR A 185 -14.19 -3.05 -7.26
N GLN A 186 -15.27 -3.70 -6.86
CA GLN A 186 -16.60 -3.46 -7.44
C GLN A 186 -17.29 -2.22 -6.86
N ASP A 187 -16.98 -1.88 -5.61
CA ASP A 187 -17.55 -0.72 -4.93
C ASP A 187 -16.88 0.57 -5.41
N LYS A 188 -17.69 1.52 -5.92
CA LYS A 188 -17.19 2.80 -6.41
C LYS A 188 -16.60 3.64 -5.27
N GLU A 189 -17.14 3.59 -4.06
CA GLU A 189 -16.61 4.36 -2.94
C GLU A 189 -15.21 3.86 -2.56
N GLU A 190 -15.02 2.55 -2.55
CA GLU A 190 -13.71 1.94 -2.28
C GLU A 190 -12.71 2.19 -3.41
N GLN A 191 -13.13 2.22 -4.68
CA GLN A 191 -12.27 2.64 -5.79
C GLN A 191 -11.75 4.06 -5.59
N VAL A 192 -12.64 5.01 -5.25
CA VAL A 192 -12.26 6.40 -5.02
C VAL A 192 -11.34 6.52 -3.80
N GLU A 193 -11.60 5.78 -2.73
CA GLU A 193 -10.70 5.72 -1.57
C GLU A 193 -9.29 5.26 -1.97
N MET A 194 -9.17 4.20 -2.77
CA MET A 194 -7.88 3.72 -3.28
C MET A 194 -7.16 4.77 -4.14
N GLN A 195 -7.89 5.52 -4.98
CA GLN A 195 -7.31 6.59 -5.79
C GLN A 195 -6.81 7.76 -4.92
N VAL A 196 -7.53 8.10 -3.85
CA VAL A 196 -7.10 9.12 -2.88
C VAL A 196 -5.84 8.67 -2.14
N LEU A 197 -5.76 7.39 -1.77
CA LEU A 197 -4.55 6.82 -1.18
C LEU A 197 -3.39 6.83 -2.18
N ALA A 198 -3.61 6.45 -3.44
CA ALA A 198 -2.60 6.46 -4.50
C ALA A 198 -1.99 7.86 -4.69
N ILE A 199 -2.83 8.89 -4.84
CA ILE A 199 -2.32 10.26 -4.97
C ILE A 199 -1.64 10.75 -3.70
N GLY A 200 -2.11 10.31 -2.52
CA GLY A 200 -1.43 10.54 -1.25
C GLY A 200 0.01 10.02 -1.27
N VAL A 201 0.28 8.86 -1.87
CA VAL A 201 1.65 8.34 -2.01
C VAL A 201 2.51 9.26 -2.89
N LEU A 202 1.99 9.70 -4.04
CA LEU A 202 2.70 10.62 -4.94
C LEU A 202 3.05 11.94 -4.27
N VAL A 203 2.12 12.46 -3.49
CA VAL A 203 2.15 13.81 -2.96
C VAL A 203 2.86 13.89 -1.61
N ASP A 204 2.49 13.05 -0.66
CA ASP A 204 2.99 13.11 0.72
C ASP A 204 4.40 12.49 0.83
N PHE A 205 4.66 11.41 0.08
CA PHE A 205 5.91 10.64 0.19
C PHE A 205 6.89 10.91 -0.95
N MET A 206 6.45 10.77 -2.20
CA MET A 206 7.34 10.98 -3.36
C MET A 206 7.55 12.45 -3.69
N LYS A 207 6.63 13.34 -3.27
CA LYS A 207 6.62 14.77 -3.58
C LYS A 207 6.70 15.09 -5.09
N ASP A 208 6.15 14.21 -5.92
CA ASP A 208 6.12 14.37 -7.38
C ASP A 208 4.76 14.95 -7.79
N LEU A 209 4.65 16.28 -7.77
CA LEU A 209 3.42 16.99 -8.10
C LEU A 209 3.05 16.90 -9.58
N ASP A 210 4.02 16.77 -10.48
CA ASP A 210 3.78 16.64 -11.93
C ASP A 210 3.11 15.30 -12.25
N ARG A 211 3.63 14.23 -11.66
CA ARG A 211 3.03 12.89 -11.78
C ARG A 211 1.68 12.84 -11.07
N ALA A 212 1.53 13.49 -9.92
CA ALA A 212 0.25 13.61 -9.22
C ALA A 212 -0.81 14.35 -10.05
N LYS A 213 -0.46 15.43 -10.75
CA LYS A 213 -1.35 16.14 -11.68
C LYS A 213 -1.77 15.25 -12.85
N THR A 214 -0.83 14.49 -13.41
CA THR A 214 -1.10 13.53 -14.48
C THR A 214 -2.07 12.44 -14.02
N TYR A 215 -1.86 11.90 -12.81
CA TYR A 215 -2.73 10.88 -12.22
C TYR A 215 -4.13 11.42 -11.90
N ALA A 216 -4.23 12.61 -11.29
CA ALA A 216 -5.52 13.24 -11.01
C ALA A 216 -6.35 13.47 -12.27
N THR A 217 -5.71 13.88 -13.38
CA THR A 217 -6.36 14.03 -14.68
C THR A 217 -6.86 12.71 -15.27
N GLN A 218 -6.19 11.59 -14.97
CA GLN A 218 -6.61 10.26 -15.43
C GLN A 218 -7.78 9.70 -14.62
N CYS A 219 -7.76 9.89 -13.29
CA CYS A 219 -8.84 9.42 -12.41
C CYS A 219 -10.09 10.28 -12.56
N ASP A 220 -9.94 11.59 -12.70
CA ASP A 220 -11.02 12.58 -12.81
C ASP A 220 -12.09 12.47 -11.70
N GLU A 221 -11.64 12.20 -10.47
CA GLU A 221 -12.50 12.08 -9.30
C GLU A 221 -12.25 13.26 -8.33
N LYS A 222 -13.33 13.87 -7.84
CA LYS A 222 -13.25 15.10 -7.03
C LYS A 222 -12.35 14.98 -5.79
N PRO A 223 -12.40 13.89 -4.99
CA PRO A 223 -11.57 13.77 -3.80
C PRO A 223 -10.06 13.70 -4.12
N VAL A 224 -9.69 13.16 -5.29
CA VAL A 224 -8.31 13.08 -5.77
C VAL A 224 -7.78 14.49 -6.06
N TRP A 225 -8.56 15.29 -6.78
CA TRP A 225 -8.25 16.69 -7.05
C TRP A 225 -8.16 17.54 -5.77
N SER A 226 -9.04 17.33 -4.80
CA SER A 226 -8.98 18.00 -3.49
C SER A 226 -7.68 17.71 -2.75
N LYS A 227 -7.24 16.44 -2.75
CA LYS A 227 -5.98 16.03 -2.08
C LYS A 227 -4.76 16.63 -2.78
N LEU A 228 -4.74 16.65 -4.12
CA LEU A 228 -3.69 17.31 -4.89
C LEU A 228 -3.61 18.82 -4.60
N GLY A 229 -4.76 19.50 -4.63
CA GLY A 229 -4.83 20.95 -4.40
C GLY A 229 -4.32 21.34 -3.02
N LYS A 230 -4.63 20.55 -1.99
CA LYS A 230 -4.12 20.79 -0.62
C LYS A 230 -2.60 20.75 -0.55
N ALA A 231 -1.97 19.78 -1.19
CA ALA A 231 -0.52 19.69 -1.14
C ALA A 231 0.20 20.67 -2.06
N GLN A 232 -0.38 21.00 -3.22
CA GLN A 232 0.13 22.09 -4.05
C GLN A 232 0.12 23.42 -3.29
N LEU A 233 -0.90 23.64 -2.44
CA LEU A 233 -0.98 24.81 -1.57
C LEU A 233 0.12 24.80 -0.49
N GLU A 234 0.40 23.64 0.11
CA GLU A 234 1.46 23.48 1.12
C GLU A 234 2.87 23.70 0.53
N GLU A 235 3.11 23.24 -0.70
CA GLU A 235 4.38 23.43 -1.43
C GLU A 235 4.46 24.79 -2.15
N LYS A 236 3.55 25.73 -1.86
CA LYS A 236 3.55 27.12 -2.38
C LYS A 236 3.35 27.26 -3.90
N PHE A 237 2.51 26.40 -4.49
CA PHE A 237 2.03 26.51 -5.87
C PHE A 237 0.54 26.89 -5.93
N PRO A 238 0.17 28.14 -5.58
CA PRO A 238 -1.24 28.51 -5.41
C PRO A 238 -2.02 28.55 -6.73
N ALA A 239 -1.38 28.82 -7.86
CA ALA A 239 -2.05 28.81 -9.17
C ALA A 239 -2.51 27.39 -9.58
N ASP A 240 -1.64 26.40 -9.42
CA ASP A 240 -1.99 24.99 -9.68
C ASP A 240 -2.98 24.46 -8.64
N ALA A 241 -2.82 24.85 -7.37
CA ALA A 241 -3.76 24.48 -6.31
C ALA A 241 -5.18 24.97 -6.62
N ILE A 242 -5.32 26.21 -7.07
CA ILE A 242 -6.59 26.80 -7.50
C ILE A 242 -7.23 25.99 -8.64
N GLU A 243 -6.45 25.63 -9.67
CA GLU A 243 -6.94 24.80 -10.78
C GLU A 243 -7.45 23.45 -10.26
N SER A 244 -6.67 22.79 -9.39
CA SER A 244 -7.04 21.51 -8.77
C SER A 244 -8.32 21.62 -7.94
N PHE A 245 -8.48 22.67 -7.12
CA PHE A 245 -9.70 22.86 -6.32
C PHE A 245 -10.93 23.20 -7.18
N ILE A 246 -10.75 23.90 -8.30
CA ILE A 246 -11.83 24.13 -9.28
C ILE A 246 -12.29 22.79 -9.87
N ASN A 247 -11.36 21.92 -10.28
CA ASN A 247 -11.70 20.59 -10.79
C ASN A 247 -12.38 19.71 -9.73
N ALA A 248 -11.98 19.84 -8.47
CA ALA A 248 -12.63 19.15 -7.35
C ALA A 248 -14.03 19.71 -6.99
N GLU A 249 -14.37 20.92 -7.45
CA GLU A 249 -15.48 21.73 -6.94
C GLU A 249 -15.45 21.88 -5.40
N ASP A 250 -14.24 21.95 -4.83
CA ASP A 250 -14.01 21.94 -3.38
C ASP A 250 -13.67 23.34 -2.86
N ALA A 251 -14.59 23.88 -2.06
CA ALA A 251 -14.45 25.19 -1.42
C ALA A 251 -13.92 25.11 0.01
N SER A 252 -13.51 23.94 0.52
CA SER A 252 -13.19 23.75 1.94
C SER A 252 -12.00 24.58 2.44
N GLU A 253 -10.98 24.77 1.62
CA GLU A 253 -9.75 25.50 1.99
C GLU A 253 -9.72 26.95 1.49
N TYR A 254 -10.89 27.55 1.19
CA TYR A 254 -11.00 28.87 0.57
C TYR A 254 -10.20 29.97 1.29
N VAL A 255 -10.11 29.92 2.63
CA VAL A 255 -9.37 30.89 3.44
C VAL A 255 -7.88 30.87 3.10
N LYS A 256 -7.28 29.69 3.03
CA LYS A 256 -5.85 29.54 2.71
C LYS A 256 -5.59 29.87 1.24
N VAL A 257 -6.46 29.42 0.34
CA VAL A 257 -6.37 29.74 -1.09
C VAL A 257 -6.41 31.25 -1.32
N CYS A 258 -7.30 31.99 -0.64
CA CYS A 258 -7.34 33.45 -0.73
C CYS A 258 -6.07 34.10 -0.18
N ALA A 259 -5.55 33.64 0.97
CA ALA A 259 -4.33 34.18 1.55
C ALA A 259 -3.12 34.01 0.61
N GLU A 260 -2.91 32.79 0.10
CA GLU A 260 -1.79 32.51 -0.81
C GLU A 260 -1.96 33.18 -2.18
N ALA A 261 -3.19 33.29 -2.68
CA ALA A 261 -3.47 34.02 -3.91
C ALA A 261 -3.23 35.53 -3.75
N ASN A 262 -3.53 36.09 -2.57
CA ASN A 262 -3.24 37.48 -2.23
C ASN A 262 -1.74 37.74 -2.19
N ASP A 263 -0.97 36.85 -1.54
CA ASP A 263 0.49 36.95 -1.44
C ASP A 263 1.17 36.75 -2.80
N GLY A 264 0.62 35.87 -3.65
CA GLY A 264 1.11 35.60 -5.01
C GLY A 264 0.60 36.56 -6.08
N GLU A 265 -0.30 37.48 -5.74
CA GLU A 265 -0.97 38.42 -6.66
C GLU A 265 -1.66 37.74 -7.88
N ILE A 266 -2.16 36.51 -7.73
CA ILE A 266 -2.77 35.69 -8.80
C ILE A 266 -4.30 35.82 -8.87
N TRP A 267 -4.75 37.04 -9.12
CA TRP A 267 -6.17 37.41 -9.08
C TRP A 267 -7.02 36.78 -10.20
N GLU A 268 -6.44 36.59 -11.38
CA GLU A 268 -7.16 36.08 -12.55
C GLU A 268 -7.63 34.62 -12.35
N GLN A 269 -6.79 33.79 -11.74
CA GLN A 269 -7.10 32.40 -11.41
C GLN A 269 -8.04 32.31 -10.20
N LEU A 270 -7.91 33.23 -9.25
CA LEU A 270 -8.74 33.26 -8.04
C LEU A 270 -10.22 33.55 -8.33
N ILE A 271 -10.53 34.41 -9.31
CA ILE A 271 -11.92 34.80 -9.65
C ILE A 271 -12.79 33.57 -10.00
N PRO A 272 -12.41 32.69 -10.94
CA PRO A 272 -13.14 31.45 -11.23
C PRO A 272 -13.36 30.57 -9.99
N TYR A 273 -12.34 30.44 -9.13
CA TYR A 273 -12.44 29.66 -7.89
C TYR A 273 -13.45 30.25 -6.91
N LEU A 274 -13.42 31.56 -6.67
CA LEU A 274 -14.37 32.23 -5.79
C LEU A 274 -15.80 32.18 -6.34
N LYS A 275 -15.98 32.30 -7.67
CA LYS A 275 -17.30 32.10 -8.31
C LYS A 275 -17.82 30.67 -8.11
N MET A 276 -16.95 29.67 -8.16
CA MET A 276 -17.30 28.27 -7.86
C MET A 276 -17.65 28.13 -6.37
N ALA A 277 -16.78 28.59 -5.47
CA ALA A 277 -16.95 28.48 -4.03
C ALA A 277 -18.26 29.14 -3.56
N ARG A 278 -18.62 30.30 -4.13
CA ARG A 278 -19.87 31.02 -3.85
C ARG A 278 -21.14 30.23 -4.18
N LYS A 279 -21.10 29.33 -5.17
CA LYS A 279 -22.25 28.46 -5.49
C LYS A 279 -22.48 27.41 -4.40
N THR A 280 -21.42 26.98 -3.75
CA THR A 280 -21.45 25.96 -2.69
C THR A 280 -21.66 26.58 -1.32
N MET A 281 -21.01 27.72 -1.03
CA MET A 281 -21.01 28.41 0.26
C MET A 281 -21.06 29.93 0.08
N GLN A 282 -21.99 30.60 0.74
CA GLN A 282 -22.10 32.07 0.73
C GLN A 282 -21.47 32.65 1.98
N GLU A 283 -20.15 32.81 1.96
CA GLU A 283 -19.37 33.38 3.07
C GLU A 283 -18.96 34.83 2.80
N ASN A 284 -18.90 35.64 3.85
CA ASN A 284 -18.52 37.06 3.76
C ASN A 284 -17.12 37.24 3.14
N LEU A 285 -16.17 36.38 3.50
CA LEU A 285 -14.79 36.46 3.01
C LEU A 285 -14.72 36.18 1.50
N ILE A 286 -15.49 35.21 0.98
CA ILE A 286 -15.51 34.87 -0.45
C ILE A 286 -16.00 36.07 -1.28
N ASP A 287 -17.13 36.66 -0.89
CA ASP A 287 -17.68 37.83 -1.59
C ASP A 287 -16.75 39.04 -1.45
N THR A 288 -16.05 39.18 -0.31
CA THR A 288 -15.09 40.27 -0.05
C THR A 288 -13.84 40.16 -0.94
N GLU A 289 -13.21 38.99 -0.96
CA GLU A 289 -12.02 38.76 -1.79
C GLU A 289 -12.37 38.76 -3.29
N LEU A 290 -13.59 38.39 -3.67
CA LEU A 290 -14.03 38.42 -5.07
C LEU A 290 -14.14 39.86 -5.59
N ILE A 291 -14.70 40.78 -4.81
CA ILE A 291 -14.75 42.21 -5.15
C ILE A 291 -13.32 42.77 -5.27
N TYR A 292 -12.45 42.41 -4.33
CA TYR A 292 -11.05 42.86 -4.36
C TYR A 292 -10.31 42.34 -5.60
N ALA A 293 -10.49 41.07 -5.96
CA ALA A 293 -9.90 40.48 -7.16
C ALA A 293 -10.43 41.14 -8.45
N PHE A 294 -11.72 41.50 -8.54
CA PHE A 294 -12.26 42.26 -9.67
C PHE A 294 -11.66 43.67 -9.78
N ALA A 295 -11.45 44.35 -8.65
CA ALA A 295 -10.80 45.67 -8.64
C ALA A 295 -9.35 45.57 -9.13
N LYS A 296 -8.60 44.55 -8.69
CA LYS A 296 -7.21 44.31 -9.12
C LYS A 296 -7.06 43.94 -10.59
N THR A 297 -8.00 43.17 -11.14
CA THR A 297 -8.01 42.77 -12.55
C THR A 297 -8.65 43.81 -13.47
N ASN A 298 -9.06 44.96 -12.94
CA ASN A 298 -9.75 46.03 -13.66
C ASN A 298 -11.06 45.58 -14.35
N ASN A 299 -11.72 44.56 -13.79
CA ASN A 299 -12.99 44.04 -14.31
C ASN A 299 -14.18 44.81 -13.70
N LEU A 300 -14.23 46.11 -13.99
CA LEU A 300 -15.14 47.07 -13.36
C LEU A 300 -16.62 46.76 -13.64
N THR A 301 -16.93 46.17 -14.79
CA THR A 301 -18.30 45.80 -15.14
C THR A 301 -18.83 44.68 -14.25
N GLU A 302 -18.04 43.61 -14.03
CA GLU A 302 -18.45 42.54 -13.11
C GLU A 302 -18.45 43.02 -11.66
N LEU A 303 -17.53 43.92 -11.28
CA LEU A 303 -17.50 44.57 -9.97
C LEU A 303 -18.81 45.33 -9.69
N GLU A 304 -19.23 46.23 -10.59
CA GLU A 304 -20.46 47.03 -10.42
C GLU A 304 -21.70 46.14 -10.31
N VAL A 305 -21.82 45.13 -11.18
CA VAL A 305 -22.93 44.17 -11.14
C VAL A 305 -22.93 43.39 -9.83
N PHE A 306 -21.77 43.01 -9.32
CA PHE A 306 -21.67 42.24 -8.08
C PHE A 306 -22.00 43.07 -6.84
N VAL A 307 -21.48 44.30 -6.76
CA VAL A 307 -21.71 45.23 -5.63
C VAL A 307 -23.16 45.69 -5.57
N THR A 308 -23.81 45.89 -6.73
CA THR A 308 -25.23 46.27 -6.80
C THR A 308 -26.18 45.09 -6.61
N GLY A 309 -25.70 43.87 -6.80
CA GLY A 309 -26.45 42.63 -6.56
C GLY A 309 -26.47 42.18 -5.10
N PRO A 310 -27.17 41.09 -4.78
CA PRO A 310 -27.16 40.49 -3.44
C PRO A 310 -25.77 39.93 -3.15
N ASN A 311 -25.09 40.48 -2.14
CA ASN A 311 -23.80 40.03 -1.64
C ASN A 311 -23.74 40.12 -0.11
N VAL A 312 -22.83 39.37 0.50
CA VAL A 312 -22.54 39.41 1.95
C VAL A 312 -21.17 40.03 2.22
N ALA A 313 -20.59 40.79 1.29
CA ALA A 313 -19.24 41.35 1.39
C ALA A 313 -19.11 42.49 2.40
N ASN A 314 -17.90 42.70 2.93
CA ASN A 314 -17.55 43.91 3.67
C ASN A 314 -17.03 45.00 2.73
N ILE A 315 -17.96 45.67 2.04
CA ILE A 315 -17.66 46.68 1.00
C ILE A 315 -16.82 47.85 1.55
N GLN A 316 -17.06 48.29 2.78
CA GLN A 316 -16.32 49.41 3.39
C GLN A 316 -14.83 49.07 3.53
N ASN A 317 -14.51 47.89 4.07
CA ASN A 317 -13.13 47.47 4.30
C ASN A 317 -12.36 47.31 2.97
N ILE A 318 -13.00 46.77 1.95
CA ILE A 318 -12.40 46.63 0.61
C ILE A 318 -12.21 48.00 -0.04
N GLY A 319 -13.18 48.90 0.10
CA GLY A 319 -13.07 50.29 -0.38
C GLY A 319 -11.87 51.00 0.25
N ASP A 320 -11.69 50.87 1.55
CA ASP A 320 -10.55 51.46 2.28
C ASP A 320 -9.21 50.84 1.83
N ARG A 321 -9.18 49.52 1.60
CA ARG A 321 -8.01 48.79 1.08
C ARG A 321 -7.66 49.21 -0.36
N CYS A 322 -8.63 49.20 -1.27
CA CYS A 322 -8.45 49.64 -2.66
C CYS A 322 -8.02 51.10 -2.75
N PHE A 323 -8.58 51.97 -1.90
CA PHE A 323 -8.20 53.37 -1.81
C PHE A 323 -6.75 53.54 -1.32
N THR A 324 -6.33 52.78 -0.31
CA THR A 324 -4.95 52.82 0.19
C THR A 324 -3.94 52.36 -0.87
N GLU A 325 -4.33 51.41 -1.70
CA GLU A 325 -3.48 50.83 -2.76
C GLU A 325 -3.50 51.60 -4.08
N GLY A 326 -4.21 52.71 -4.15
CA GLY A 326 -4.18 53.58 -5.32
C GLY A 326 -5.15 53.20 -6.45
N LEU A 327 -6.06 52.26 -6.20
CA LEU A 327 -7.02 51.73 -7.19
C LEU A 327 -8.26 52.63 -7.31
N TYR A 328 -8.04 53.92 -7.54
CA TYR A 328 -9.09 54.91 -7.76
C TYR A 328 -9.22 55.22 -9.26
N GLN A 329 -10.37 54.88 -9.84
CA GLN A 329 -10.86 55.42 -11.10
C GLN A 329 -12.21 56.10 -10.88
#